data_AF-A0A382K072-F1
#
_entry.id   AF-A0A382K072-F1
#
_cell.length_a   1.000
_cell.length_b   1.000
_cell.length_c   1.000
_cell.angle_alpha   90.00
_cell.angle_beta   90.00
_cell.angle_gamma   90.00
#
_symmetry.space_group_name_H-M   'P 1'
#
loop_
_entity.id
_entity.type
_entity.pdbx_description
1 polymer ?
#
loop_
_entity_poly.entity_id
_entity_poly.type
_entity_poly.pdbx_seq_one_letter_code
_entity_poly.pdbx_strand_id
1 'polypeptide(L)'
;MTAGQDKQISIMDTTLRDGEQTPGIAYSAAEKLQLARMLLTDVGVDRIEIASTRVSRGEYEAARLVTEWAQKEGAIERVEMLGFCDGQTSVDWLTEVGGSAMNLLTKGSEHHCRTQLGMTPKDHIKRIEDTVTWAHKRKV
;
A
#
# COMPACT_ATOMS: atom_id res chain seq x y z
N MET A 1 -19.35 29.48 -21.45
CA MET A 1 -17.96 29.05 -21.16
C MET A 1 -17.95 28.52 -19.74
N THR A 2 -18.03 27.21 -19.55
CA THR A 2 -17.89 26.60 -18.22
C THR A 2 -16.41 26.69 -17.84
N ALA A 3 -16.10 27.39 -16.76
CA ALA A 3 -14.75 27.43 -16.19
C ALA A 3 -14.24 25.99 -16.07
N GLY A 4 -13.12 25.70 -16.74
CA GLY A 4 -12.47 24.39 -16.64
C GLY A 4 -12.12 24.16 -15.18
N GLN A 5 -12.55 23.05 -14.60
CA GLN A 5 -12.05 22.65 -13.30
C GLN A 5 -10.54 22.52 -13.40
N ASP A 6 -9.80 23.25 -12.57
CA ASP A 6 -8.36 23.09 -12.45
C ASP A 6 -8.07 21.61 -12.13
N LYS A 7 -7.22 20.99 -12.95
CA LYS A 7 -6.87 19.57 -12.77
C LYS A 7 -6.11 19.42 -11.45
N GLN A 8 -6.71 18.76 -10.48
CA GLN A 8 -6.02 18.37 -9.25
C GLN A 8 -5.02 17.26 -9.57
N ILE A 9 -3.74 17.50 -9.29
CA ILE A 9 -2.66 16.51 -9.38
C ILE A 9 -2.34 16.06 -7.96
N SER A 10 -2.19 14.75 -7.77
CA SER A 10 -1.73 14.17 -6.50
C SER A 10 -0.43 13.38 -6.70
N ILE A 11 0.41 13.38 -5.68
CA ILE A 11 1.70 12.70 -5.63
C ILE A 11 1.62 11.57 -4.60
N MET A 12 1.87 10.35 -5.06
CA MET A 12 2.07 9.17 -4.22
C MET A 12 3.56 8.80 -4.25
N ASP A 13 4.24 8.99 -3.13
CA ASP A 13 5.64 8.61 -3.01
C ASP A 13 5.77 7.13 -2.64
N THR A 14 6.62 6.39 -3.36
CA THR A 14 6.83 4.95 -3.15
C THR A 14 8.25 4.64 -2.67
N THR A 15 9.02 5.65 -2.21
CA THR A 15 10.42 5.52 -1.77
C THR A 15 10.57 4.45 -0.68
N LEU A 16 9.59 4.35 0.23
CA LEU A 16 9.62 3.43 1.35
C LEU A 16 9.24 1.99 0.99
N ARG A 17 8.53 1.76 -0.12
CA ARG A 17 8.18 0.42 -0.62
C ARG A 17 9.04 0.00 -1.80
N ASP A 18 8.98 0.75 -2.90
CA ASP A 18 9.68 0.43 -4.14
C ASP A 18 11.18 0.71 -4.03
N GLY A 19 11.54 1.82 -3.36
CA GLY A 19 12.94 2.15 -3.12
C GLY A 19 13.68 1.08 -2.32
N GLU A 20 13.01 0.42 -1.37
CA GLU A 20 13.58 -0.70 -0.61
C GLU A 20 13.75 -1.99 -1.43
N GLN A 21 13.08 -2.14 -2.57
CA GLN A 21 13.33 -3.27 -3.49
C GLN A 21 14.65 -3.11 -4.26
N THR A 22 15.33 -1.97 -4.13
CA THR A 22 16.64 -1.72 -4.73
C THR A 22 17.71 -2.59 -4.05
N PRO A 23 18.53 -3.33 -4.82
CA PRO A 23 19.61 -4.14 -4.24
C PRO A 23 20.53 -3.33 -3.32
N GLY A 24 20.70 -3.83 -2.09
CA GLY A 24 21.57 -3.20 -1.08
C GLY A 24 20.89 -2.10 -0.26
N ILE A 25 19.60 -1.82 -0.47
CA ILE A 25 18.81 -0.92 0.36
C ILE A 25 17.96 -1.75 1.33
N ALA A 26 17.98 -1.36 2.60
CA ALA A 26 17.09 -1.86 3.64
C ALA A 26 16.95 -0.77 4.69
N TYR A 27 15.72 -0.43 5.06
CA TYR A 27 15.43 0.55 6.09
C TYR A 27 15.18 -0.16 7.42
N SER A 28 15.82 0.31 8.48
CA SER A 28 15.35 -0.01 9.82
C SER A 28 13.97 0.62 10.07
N ALA A 29 13.24 0.07 11.03
CA ALA A 29 11.93 0.60 11.41
C ALA A 29 11.99 2.09 11.83
N ALA A 30 13.08 2.51 12.47
CA ALA A 30 13.31 3.90 12.87
C ALA A 30 13.56 4.80 11.66
N GLU A 31 14.37 4.36 10.69
CA GLU A 31 14.63 5.10 9.44
C GLU A 31 13.36 5.25 8.62
N LYS A 32 12.58 4.17 8.47
CA LYS A 32 11.31 4.18 7.73
C LYS A 32 10.31 5.16 8.37
N LEU A 33 10.20 5.18 9.70
CA LEU A 33 9.39 6.18 10.42
C LEU A 33 9.90 7.61 10.19
N GLN A 34 11.20 7.85 10.29
CA GLN A 34 11.77 9.18 10.09
C GLN A 34 11.50 9.69 8.66
N LEU A 35 11.70 8.85 7.66
CA LEU A 35 11.44 9.18 6.25
C LEU A 35 9.94 9.41 6.00
N ALA A 36 9.05 8.58 6.55
CA ALA A 36 7.61 8.76 6.44
C ALA A 36 7.16 10.12 6.99
N ARG A 37 7.72 10.53 8.13
CA ARG A 37 7.50 11.86 8.73
C ARG A 37 7.93 12.96 7.76
N MET A 38 9.19 12.93 7.34
CA MET A 38 9.77 13.92 6.42
C MET A 38 8.97 14.03 5.12
N LEU A 39 8.56 12.91 4.52
CA LEU A 39 7.78 12.90 3.28
C LEU A 39 6.41 13.59 3.46
N LEU A 40 5.70 13.30 4.56
CA LEU A 40 4.36 13.84 4.78
C LEU A 40 4.34 15.27 5.35
N THR A 41 5.36 15.67 6.12
CA THR A 41 5.43 16.98 6.79
C THR A 41 6.28 17.99 6.05
N ASP A 42 7.48 17.60 5.63
CA ASP A 42 8.50 18.55 5.14
C ASP A 42 8.43 18.65 3.61
N VAL A 43 8.35 17.51 2.92
CA VAL A 43 8.16 17.46 1.46
C VAL A 43 6.70 17.73 1.10
N GLY A 44 5.76 17.23 1.90
CA GLY A 44 4.33 17.48 1.73
C GLY A 44 3.69 16.69 0.58
N VAL A 45 4.15 15.47 0.29
CA VAL A 45 3.51 14.60 -0.71
C VAL A 45 2.10 14.20 -0.26
N ASP A 46 1.15 14.02 -1.17
CA ASP A 46 -0.23 13.72 -0.79
C ASP A 46 -0.34 12.40 -0.03
N ARG A 47 0.34 11.35 -0.52
CA ARG A 47 0.30 10.00 0.05
C ARG A 47 1.67 9.32 -0.03
N ILE A 48 1.91 8.36 0.85
CA ILE A 48 3.11 7.52 0.86
C ILE A 48 2.71 6.04 0.83
N GLU A 49 3.44 5.23 0.07
CA GLU A 49 3.35 3.77 0.09
C GLU A 49 4.56 3.20 0.84
N ILE A 50 4.32 2.55 1.99
CA ILE A 50 5.39 2.31 2.96
C ILE A 50 5.88 0.88 3.05
N ALA A 51 5.09 -0.07 2.58
CA ALA A 51 5.36 -1.49 2.74
C ALA A 51 4.61 -2.33 1.71
N SER A 52 5.10 -3.55 1.47
CA SER A 52 4.28 -4.63 0.93
C SER A 52 3.80 -5.53 2.07
N THR A 53 2.55 -5.97 2.03
CA THR A 53 2.02 -6.88 3.05
C THR A 53 2.77 -8.21 3.01
N ARG A 54 2.80 -8.91 4.16
CA ARG A 54 3.32 -10.29 4.29
C ARG A 54 4.82 -10.48 3.96
N VAL A 55 5.64 -9.43 3.98
CA VAL A 55 7.08 -9.52 3.67
C VAL A 55 7.90 -10.13 4.81
N SER A 56 7.89 -9.50 5.99
CA SER A 56 8.68 -9.95 7.15
C SER A 56 8.14 -9.40 8.46
N ARG A 57 8.64 -9.93 9.58
CA ARG A 57 8.36 -9.38 10.92
C ARG A 57 8.95 -7.98 11.11
N GLY A 58 10.13 -7.70 10.56
CA GLY A 58 10.74 -6.37 10.62
C GLY A 58 9.86 -5.33 9.91
N GLU A 59 9.34 -5.71 8.75
CA GLU A 59 8.44 -4.86 7.96
C GLU A 59 7.11 -4.62 8.67
N TYR A 60 6.58 -5.66 9.34
CA TYR A 60 5.38 -5.54 10.18
C TYR A 60 5.57 -4.51 11.30
N GLU A 61 6.69 -4.56 12.03
CA GLU A 61 6.97 -3.59 13.10
C GLU A 61 7.19 -2.19 12.54
N ALA A 62 7.88 -2.05 11.41
CA ALA A 62 8.08 -0.75 10.76
C ALA A 62 6.74 -0.14 10.31
N ALA A 63 5.88 -0.93 9.66
CA ALA A 63 4.55 -0.51 9.28
C ALA A 63 3.71 -0.09 10.48
N ARG A 64 3.71 -0.88 11.57
CA ARG A 64 3.00 -0.56 12.82
C ARG A 64 3.48 0.75 13.44
N LEU A 65 4.79 1.02 13.46
CA LEU A 65 5.31 2.29 13.99
C LEU A 65 4.87 3.49 13.14
N VAL A 66 4.88 3.36 11.81
CA VAL A 66 4.45 4.44 10.91
C VAL A 66 2.95 4.71 11.05
N THR A 67 2.11 3.67 11.07
CA THR A 67 0.65 3.83 11.23
C THR A 67 0.28 4.38 12.60
N GLU A 68 0.91 3.94 13.69
CA GLU A 68 0.68 4.48 15.04
C GLU A 68 1.01 5.98 15.12
N TRP A 69 2.11 6.40 14.48
CA TRP A 69 2.44 7.82 14.37
C TRP A 69 1.42 8.56 13.50
N ALA A 70 1.11 8.05 12.30
CA ALA A 70 0.19 8.70 11.38
C ALA A 70 -1.22 8.85 11.96
N GLN A 71 -1.70 7.88 12.75
CA GLN A 71 -2.96 8.00 13.47
C GLN A 71 -2.95 9.13 14.51
N LYS A 72 -1.85 9.27 15.28
CA LYS A 72 -1.71 10.36 16.26
C LYS A 72 -1.70 11.74 15.60
N GLU A 73 -1.13 11.84 14.40
CA GLU A 73 -1.10 13.09 13.61
C GLU A 73 -2.33 13.30 12.72
N GLY A 74 -3.30 12.37 12.73
CA GLY A 74 -4.49 12.44 11.86
C GLY A 74 -4.18 12.29 10.37
N ALA A 75 -3.07 11.63 10.02
CA ALA A 75 -2.56 11.45 8.66
C ALA A 75 -2.69 10.01 8.13
N ILE A 76 -3.42 9.11 8.81
CA ILE A 76 -3.51 7.69 8.45
C ILE A 76 -4.01 7.44 7.02
N GLU A 77 -4.95 8.25 6.53
CA GLU A 77 -5.47 8.16 5.15
C GLU A 77 -4.44 8.52 4.07
N ARG A 78 -3.27 9.02 4.47
CA ARG A 78 -2.14 9.32 3.58
C ARG A 78 -1.08 8.21 3.57
N VAL A 79 -1.29 7.14 4.34
CA VAL A 79 -0.35 6.02 4.46
C VAL A 79 -0.98 4.76 3.85
N GLU A 80 -0.42 4.33 2.74
CA GLU A 80 -0.89 3.19 1.97
C GLU A 80 0.12 2.03 2.01
N MET A 81 -0.37 0.82 1.76
CA MET A 81 0.47 -0.38 1.67
C MET A 81 0.06 -1.22 0.47
N LEU A 82 1.05 -1.82 -0.19
CA LEU A 82 0.83 -2.71 -1.33
C LEU A 82 0.31 -4.07 -0.83
N GLY A 83 -0.87 -4.47 -1.29
CA GLY A 83 -1.47 -5.77 -1.01
C GLY A 83 -1.60 -6.65 -2.25
N PHE A 84 -1.92 -7.94 -2.05
CA PHE A 84 -2.06 -8.92 -3.12
C PHE A 84 -3.48 -9.51 -3.19
N CYS A 85 -3.84 -10.09 -4.34
CA CYS A 85 -5.12 -10.82 -4.51
C CYS A 85 -5.08 -12.21 -3.83
N ASP A 86 -5.01 -12.23 -2.49
CA ASP A 86 -4.84 -13.41 -1.65
C ASP A 86 -6.02 -13.66 -0.69
N GLY A 87 -7.18 -13.08 -1.00
CA GLY A 87 -8.40 -13.23 -0.23
C GLY A 87 -8.37 -12.38 1.03
N GLN A 88 -7.88 -12.93 2.14
CA GLN A 88 -7.93 -12.26 3.44
C GLN A 88 -6.55 -11.82 3.94
N THR A 89 -5.49 -12.53 3.55
CA THR A 89 -4.20 -12.43 4.23
C THR A 89 -3.56 -11.04 4.14
N SER A 90 -3.57 -10.40 2.96
CA SER A 90 -3.02 -9.05 2.82
C SER A 90 -3.84 -8.00 3.57
N VAL A 91 -5.17 -8.09 3.50
CA VAL A 91 -6.08 -7.17 4.18
C VAL A 91 -5.94 -7.31 5.70
N ASP A 92 -5.90 -8.54 6.21
CA ASP A 92 -5.78 -8.80 7.65
C ASP A 92 -4.46 -8.24 8.17
N TRP A 93 -3.35 -8.54 7.49
CA TRP A 93 -2.03 -7.99 7.83
C TRP A 93 -2.03 -6.45 7.90
N LEU A 94 -2.62 -5.80 6.90
CA LEU A 94 -2.72 -4.34 6.84
C LEU A 94 -3.56 -3.78 8.00
N THR A 95 -4.69 -4.41 8.30
CA THR A 95 -5.56 -3.97 9.41
C THR A 95 -4.94 -4.22 10.78
N GLU A 96 -4.16 -5.29 10.93
CA GLU A 96 -3.44 -5.63 12.17
C GLU A 96 -2.35 -4.61 12.49
N VAL A 97 -1.65 -4.09 11.48
CA VAL A 97 -0.71 -2.98 11.66
C VAL A 97 -1.40 -1.61 11.74
N GLY A 98 -2.74 -1.54 11.63
CA GLY A 98 -3.50 -0.29 11.77
C GLY A 98 -3.55 0.59 10.51
N GLY A 99 -3.29 0.03 9.32
CA GLY A 99 -3.48 0.71 8.04
C GLY A 99 -4.96 0.91 7.68
N SER A 100 -5.25 1.90 6.84
CA SER A 100 -6.61 2.18 6.33
C SER A 100 -6.77 2.11 4.81
N ALA A 101 -5.67 2.00 4.05
CA ALA A 101 -5.70 2.04 2.59
C ALA A 101 -4.75 1.01 1.96
N MET A 102 -5.29 0.21 1.04
CA MET A 102 -4.56 -0.86 0.35
C MET A 102 -4.41 -0.58 -1.15
N ASN A 103 -3.17 -0.56 -1.63
CA ASN A 103 -2.85 -0.57 -3.05
C ASN A 103 -2.82 -2.01 -3.55
N LEU A 104 -3.93 -2.48 -4.14
CA LEU A 104 -4.06 -3.87 -4.57
C LEU A 104 -3.30 -4.13 -5.87
N LEU A 105 -2.26 -4.97 -5.81
CA LEU A 105 -1.53 -5.41 -6.99
C LEU A 105 -2.34 -6.45 -7.76
N THR A 106 -2.77 -6.06 -8.96
CA THR A 106 -3.47 -6.94 -9.91
C THR A 106 -2.64 -7.17 -11.16
N LYS A 107 -2.83 -8.31 -11.85
CA LYS A 107 -2.19 -8.55 -13.14
C LYS A 107 -2.96 -7.83 -14.24
N GLY A 108 -2.36 -6.80 -14.80
CA GLY A 108 -2.93 -6.01 -15.91
C GLY A 108 -2.83 -6.65 -17.29
N SER A 109 -2.35 -7.90 -17.41
CA SER A 109 -2.24 -8.59 -18.70
C SER A 109 -2.58 -10.08 -18.58
N GLU A 110 -3.24 -10.61 -19.61
CA GLU A 110 -3.53 -12.04 -19.70
C GLU A 110 -2.26 -12.89 -19.69
N HIS A 111 -1.18 -12.40 -20.32
CA HIS A 111 0.12 -13.05 -20.26
C HIS A 111 0.54 -13.29 -18.81
N HIS A 112 0.53 -12.26 -17.96
CA HIS A 112 0.90 -12.42 -16.56
C HIS A 112 -0.07 -13.29 -15.77
N CYS A 113 -1.38 -13.24 -16.04
CA CYS A 113 -2.34 -14.16 -15.42
C CYS A 113 -1.97 -15.62 -15.70
N ARG A 114 -1.66 -15.94 -16.96
CA ARG A 114 -1.34 -17.32 -17.37
C ARG A 114 0.05 -17.75 -16.92
N THR A 115 1.07 -16.90 -17.05
CA THR A 115 2.47 -17.30 -16.83
C THR A 115 2.92 -17.17 -15.38
N GLN A 116 2.43 -16.19 -14.62
CA GLN A 116 2.83 -15.99 -13.22
C GLN A 116 1.83 -16.60 -12.22
N LEU A 117 0.53 -16.55 -12.52
CA LEU A 117 -0.50 -17.07 -11.61
C LEU A 117 -0.97 -18.47 -11.98
N GLY A 118 -0.73 -18.93 -13.21
CA GLY A 118 -1.28 -20.20 -13.71
C GLY A 118 -2.80 -20.18 -13.84
N MET A 119 -3.39 -19.01 -14.10
CA MET A 119 -4.84 -18.78 -14.04
C MET A 119 -5.36 -18.10 -15.30
N THR A 120 -6.67 -18.26 -15.57
CA THR A 120 -7.34 -17.44 -16.59
C THR A 120 -7.59 -16.02 -16.07
N PRO A 121 -7.74 -15.02 -16.95
CA PRO A 121 -8.18 -13.68 -16.52
C PRO A 121 -9.48 -13.71 -15.69
N LYS A 122 -10.41 -14.62 -16.01
CA LYS A 122 -11.67 -14.78 -15.27
C LYS A 122 -11.45 -15.24 -13.83
N ASP A 123 -10.55 -16.20 -13.63
CA ASP A 123 -10.21 -16.67 -12.28
C ASP A 123 -9.48 -15.59 -11.47
N HIS A 124 -8.63 -14.79 -12.14
CA HIS A 124 -7.94 -13.66 -11.50
C HIS A 124 -8.93 -12.56 -11.08
N ILE A 125 -9.91 -12.22 -11.93
CA ILE A 125 -10.99 -11.28 -11.59
C ILE A 125 -11.74 -11.75 -10.34
N LYS A 126 -12.09 -13.04 -10.27
CA LYS A 126 -12.76 -13.60 -9.08
C LYS A 126 -11.91 -13.43 -7.80
N ARG A 127 -10.59 -13.64 -7.88
CA ARG A 127 -9.69 -13.40 -6.72
C ARG A 127 -9.61 -11.93 -6.32
N ILE A 128 -9.63 -11.02 -7.29
CA ILE A 128 -9.73 -9.58 -7.03
C ILE A 128 -11.03 -9.29 -6.27
N GLU A 129 -12.18 -9.77 -6.76
CA GLU A 129 -13.49 -9.58 -6.14
C GLU A 129 -13.54 -10.10 -4.71
N ASP A 130 -13.02 -11.31 -4.46
CA ASP A 130 -12.94 -11.91 -3.12
C ASP A 130 -12.13 -11.03 -2.15
N THR A 131 -10.99 -10.51 -2.63
CA THR A 131 -10.09 -9.66 -1.82
C THR A 131 -10.70 -8.28 -1.55
N VAL A 132 -11.27 -7.62 -2.56
CA VAL A 132 -11.93 -6.31 -2.42
C VAL A 132 -13.16 -6.42 -1.52
N THR A 133 -13.94 -7.49 -1.65
CA THR A 133 -15.09 -7.75 -0.78
C THR A 133 -14.66 -7.87 0.68
N TRP A 134 -13.51 -8.50 0.94
CA TRP A 134 -12.97 -8.61 2.29
C TRP A 134 -12.41 -7.28 2.81
N ALA A 135 -11.69 -6.52 1.98
CA ALA A 135 -11.21 -5.16 2.31
C ALA A 135 -12.37 -4.25 2.76
N HIS A 136 -13.47 -4.21 2.00
CA HIS A 136 -14.66 -3.46 2.39
C HIS A 136 -15.26 -3.91 3.73
N LYS A 137 -15.28 -5.22 4.03
CA LYS A 137 -15.76 -5.73 5.32
C LYS A 137 -14.87 -5.29 6.49
N ARG A 138 -13.57 -5.09 6.23
CA ARG A 138 -12.59 -4.62 7.21
C ARG A 138 -12.45 -3.09 7.24
N LYS A 139 -13.19 -2.37 6.40
CA LYS A 139 -13.16 -0.90 6.25
C LYS A 139 -11.80 -0.38 5.79
N VAL A 140 -11.23 -1.08 4.80
CA VAL A 140 -10.03 -0.73 4.03
C VAL A 140 -10.43 -0.52 2.58
#